data_AF-A0A9W7FI83-F1
#
_entry.id   AF-A0A9W7FI83-F1
#
_cell.length_a   1.000
_cell.length_b   1.000
_cell.length_c   1.000
_cell.angle_alpha   90.00
_cell.angle_beta   90.00
_cell.angle_gamma   90.00
#
_symmetry.space_group_name_H-M   'P 1'
#
loop_
_entity.id
_entity.type
_entity.pdbx_description
1 polymer ?
#
loop_
_entity_poly.entity_id
_entity_poly.type
_entity_poly.pdbx_seq_one_letter_code
_entity_poly.pdbx_strand_id
1 'polypeptide(L)'
;MISGNSSVPAKNSIDLVLAVAKTCLLESHLQTWSEFMTSKESLFRKEGGGGESSEFVLGWSEVHEEFEALVERGIGERLLELGSSMDDFGSTIASLAGASTPDSSMSEEASQAQAFVEILVGMIEFRAFVDIMKDKAKRDYYFNILGMWRRQL
;
A
#
# COMPACT_ATOMS: atom_id res chain seq x y z
N MET A 1 -14.12 -28.88 19.76
CA MET A 1 -13.88 -28.12 18.52
C MET A 1 -12.88 -27.05 18.88
N ILE A 2 -11.62 -27.21 18.48
CA ILE A 2 -10.55 -26.27 18.81
C ILE A 2 -10.44 -25.33 17.60
N SER A 3 -10.77 -24.06 17.81
CA SER A 3 -10.48 -23.00 16.85
C SER A 3 -8.97 -22.91 16.66
N GLY A 4 -8.50 -23.25 15.47
CA GLY A 4 -7.12 -23.03 15.05
C GLY A 4 -6.93 -21.55 14.78
N ASN A 5 -6.34 -20.85 15.74
CA ASN A 5 -5.81 -19.52 15.56
C ASN A 5 -4.53 -19.68 14.71
N SER A 6 -4.65 -19.71 13.38
CA SER A 6 -3.48 -19.70 12.48
C SER A 6 -2.85 -18.32 12.49
N SER A 7 -2.07 -18.04 13.53
CA SER A 7 -1.11 -16.94 13.49
C SER A 7 0.01 -17.35 12.54
N VAL A 8 0.02 -16.79 11.32
CA VAL A 8 1.21 -16.79 10.48
C VAL A 8 2.35 -16.19 11.32
N PRO A 9 3.51 -16.85 11.47
CA PRO A 9 4.61 -16.27 12.24
C PRO A 9 5.02 -14.94 11.63
N ALA A 10 5.12 -13.86 12.42
CA ALA A 10 5.43 -12.50 11.95
C ALA A 10 6.70 -12.41 11.07
N LYS A 11 7.65 -13.33 11.25
CA LYS A 11 8.85 -13.45 10.42
C LYS A 11 8.53 -13.82 8.97
N ASN A 12 7.55 -14.69 8.74
CA ASN A 12 7.10 -15.04 7.39
C ASN A 12 6.31 -13.88 6.74
N SER A 13 5.62 -13.06 7.54
CA SER A 13 4.81 -11.94 7.05
C SER A 13 5.66 -10.79 6.49
N ILE A 14 6.74 -10.40 7.18
CA ILE A 14 7.61 -9.34 6.67
C ILE A 14 8.43 -9.80 5.47
N ASP A 15 8.88 -11.06 5.46
CA ASP A 15 9.61 -11.65 4.33
C ASP A 15 8.74 -11.69 3.05
N LEU A 16 7.45 -12.00 3.20
CA LEU A 16 6.47 -11.93 2.10
C LEU A 16 6.33 -10.50 1.55
N VAL A 17 6.14 -9.51 2.43
CA VAL A 17 6.04 -8.09 2.04
C VAL A 17 7.32 -7.62 1.33
N LEU A 18 8.49 -7.99 1.83
CA LEU A 18 9.77 -7.66 1.21
C LEU A 18 9.90 -8.27 -0.19
N ALA A 19 9.51 -9.54 -0.36
CA ALA A 19 9.56 -10.21 -1.66
C ALA A 19 8.63 -9.55 -2.69
N VAL A 20 7.42 -9.19 -2.28
CA VAL A 20 6.45 -8.48 -3.14
C VAL A 20 6.92 -7.06 -3.45
N ALA A 21 7.42 -6.32 -2.47
CA ALA A 21 7.94 -4.97 -2.64
C ALA A 21 9.10 -4.93 -3.64
N LYS A 22 10.06 -5.86 -3.52
CA LYS A 22 11.19 -5.99 -4.46
C LYS A 22 10.72 -6.26 -5.88
N THR A 23 9.69 -7.09 -6.05
CA THR A 23 9.07 -7.34 -7.36
C THR A 23 8.48 -6.05 -7.93
N CYS A 24 7.72 -5.30 -7.13
CA CYS A 24 7.13 -4.01 -7.52
C CYS A 24 8.17 -2.94 -7.89
N LEU A 25 9.31 -2.94 -7.19
CA LEU A 25 10.43 -2.02 -7.44
C LEU A 25 11.15 -2.34 -8.76
N LEU A 26 11.38 -3.63 -9.04
CA LEU A 26 12.11 -4.08 -10.23
C LEU A 26 11.24 -3.97 -11.50
N GLU A 27 9.95 -4.29 -11.40
CA GLU A 27 9.02 -4.30 -12.54
C GLU A 27 8.35 -2.95 -12.81
N SER A 28 8.74 -1.90 -12.10
CA SER A 28 8.20 -0.53 -12.23
C SER A 28 6.71 -0.38 -11.90
N HIS A 29 6.09 -1.35 -11.21
CA HIS A 29 4.70 -1.25 -10.73
C HIS A 29 4.49 0.00 -9.86
N LEU A 30 5.47 0.32 -9.02
CA LEU A 30 5.43 1.54 -8.19
C LEU A 30 5.39 2.84 -9.01
N GLN A 31 6.06 2.87 -10.16
CA GLN A 31 5.97 4.03 -11.06
C GLN A 31 4.56 4.13 -11.64
N THR A 32 4.00 3.03 -12.12
CA THR A 32 2.62 2.96 -12.62
C THR A 32 1.61 3.42 -11.57
N TRP A 33 1.78 3.00 -10.31
CA TRP A 33 0.91 3.40 -9.20
C TRP A 33 1.06 4.90 -8.88
N SER A 34 2.29 5.41 -8.87
CA SER A 34 2.58 6.84 -8.65
C SER A 34 1.97 7.72 -9.74
N GLU A 35 2.11 7.32 -11.01
CA GLU A 35 1.53 8.01 -12.16
C GLU A 35 0.00 7.99 -12.11
N PHE A 36 -0.60 6.86 -11.75
CA PHE A 36 -2.04 6.73 -11.54
C PHE A 36 -2.52 7.71 -10.46
N MET A 37 -1.94 7.66 -9.25
CA MET A 37 -2.32 8.54 -8.14
C MET A 37 -2.14 10.02 -8.50
N THR A 38 -1.05 10.36 -9.19
CA THR A 38 -0.79 11.73 -9.67
C THR A 38 -1.84 12.18 -10.67
N SER A 39 -2.27 11.31 -11.59
CA SER A 39 -3.30 11.66 -12.59
C SER A 39 -4.67 11.93 -11.96
N LYS A 40 -4.97 11.28 -10.82
CA LYS A 40 -6.26 11.36 -10.13
C LYS A 40 -6.27 12.36 -8.97
N GLU A 41 -5.12 12.89 -8.54
CA GLU A 41 -5.00 13.74 -7.34
C GLU A 41 -5.90 14.98 -7.35
N SER A 42 -6.17 15.54 -8.53
CA SER A 42 -6.99 16.76 -8.67
C SER A 42 -8.44 16.55 -8.24
N LEU A 43 -8.95 15.31 -8.27
CA LEU A 43 -10.28 14.93 -7.78
C LEU A 43 -10.39 15.04 -6.25
N PHE A 44 -9.26 14.98 -5.54
CA PHE A 44 -9.18 15.01 -4.09
C PHE A 44 -8.83 16.39 -3.55
N ARG A 45 -8.27 17.28 -4.38
CA ARG A 45 -7.85 18.65 -4.00
C ARG A 45 -8.94 19.71 -4.14
N LYS A 46 -10.05 19.44 -4.82
CA LYS A 46 -11.09 20.45 -5.12
C LYS A 46 -11.84 20.99 -3.91
N GLU A 47 -11.58 20.51 -2.70
CA GLU A 47 -12.21 21.01 -1.49
C GLU A 47 -11.35 22.04 -0.75
N GLY A 48 -11.67 23.31 -1.00
CA GLY A 48 -11.48 24.37 -0.02
C GLY A 48 -12.83 24.72 0.62
N GLY A 49 -13.18 24.11 1.75
CA GLY A 49 -14.05 24.78 2.73
C GLY A 49 -15.45 24.23 3.06
N GLY A 50 -15.87 23.05 2.59
CA GLY A 50 -17.14 22.45 2.99
C GLY A 50 -17.07 20.93 2.91
N GLY A 51 -17.59 20.23 3.91
CA GLY A 51 -17.40 18.79 4.10
C GLY A 51 -17.82 17.91 2.91
N GLU A 52 -17.29 16.68 2.93
CA GLU A 52 -17.38 15.67 1.88
C GLU A 52 -18.84 15.45 1.42
N SER A 53 -19.18 15.92 0.22
CA SER A 53 -20.50 15.68 -0.39
C SER A 53 -20.61 14.24 -0.93
N SER A 54 -21.83 13.69 -1.05
CA SER A 54 -22.04 12.30 -1.50
C SER A 54 -21.51 12.01 -2.90
N GLU A 55 -21.50 13.01 -3.79
CA GLU A 55 -20.96 12.87 -5.15
C GLU A 55 -19.43 12.77 -5.15
N PHE A 56 -18.75 13.44 -4.22
CA PHE A 56 -17.29 13.31 -4.07
C PHE A 56 -16.91 11.93 -3.56
N VAL A 57 -17.65 11.41 -2.58
CA VAL A 57 -17.42 10.05 -2.05
C VAL A 57 -17.58 8.99 -3.14
N LEU A 58 -18.57 9.15 -4.03
CA LEU A 58 -18.75 8.25 -5.19
C LEU A 58 -17.54 8.30 -6.13
N GLY A 59 -17.12 9.50 -6.55
CA GLY A 59 -15.96 9.65 -7.44
C GLY A 59 -14.67 9.13 -6.81
N TRP A 60 -14.46 9.32 -5.50
CA TRP A 60 -13.30 8.78 -4.80
C TRP A 60 -13.33 7.26 -4.69
N SER A 61 -14.52 6.66 -4.51
CA SER A 61 -14.70 5.20 -4.47
C SER A 61 -14.33 4.56 -5.80
N GLU A 62 -14.74 5.14 -6.93
CA GLU A 62 -14.36 4.65 -8.26
C GLU A 62 -12.83 4.67 -8.46
N VAL A 63 -12.15 5.74 -8.02
CA VAL A 63 -10.69 5.78 -8.08
C VAL A 63 -10.04 4.74 -7.16
N HIS A 64 -10.63 4.46 -5.99
CA HIS A 64 -10.14 3.43 -5.08
C HIS A 64 -10.23 2.03 -5.70
N GLU A 65 -11.37 1.67 -6.29
CA GLU A 65 -11.55 0.39 -7.00
C GLU A 65 -10.58 0.24 -8.18
N GLU A 66 -10.34 1.32 -8.95
CA GLU A 66 -9.33 1.34 -10.01
C GLU A 66 -7.91 1.10 -9.44
N PHE A 67 -7.60 1.66 -8.28
CA PHE A 67 -6.32 1.48 -7.61
C PHE A 67 -6.14 0.05 -7.10
N GLU A 68 -7.17 -0.52 -6.46
CA GLU A 68 -7.19 -1.91 -6.01
C GLU A 68 -6.88 -2.87 -7.16
N ALA A 69 -7.60 -2.73 -8.27
CA ALA A 69 -7.40 -3.57 -9.45
C ALA A 69 -6.01 -3.39 -10.08
N LEU A 70 -5.43 -2.20 -9.98
CA LEU A 70 -4.08 -1.90 -10.47
C LEU A 70 -3.01 -2.56 -9.60
N VAL A 71 -3.18 -2.53 -8.28
CA VAL A 71 -2.28 -3.20 -7.32
C VAL A 71 -2.38 -4.71 -7.50
N GLU A 72 -3.59 -5.27 -7.51
CA GLU A 72 -3.84 -6.70 -7.69
C GLU A 72 -3.18 -7.24 -8.96
N ARG A 73 -3.28 -6.52 -10.08
CA ARG A 73 -2.61 -6.90 -11.33
C ARG A 73 -1.09 -6.86 -11.23
N GLY A 74 -0.54 -5.93 -10.45
CA GLY A 74 0.90 -5.77 -10.29
C GLY A 74 1.54 -6.84 -9.39
N ILE A 75 0.78 -7.42 -8.45
CA ILE A 75 1.35 -8.33 -7.44
C ILE A 75 0.74 -9.72 -7.41
N GLY A 76 -0.42 -9.93 -8.05
CA GLY A 76 -1.20 -11.17 -7.94
C GLY A 76 -0.43 -12.41 -8.40
N GLU A 77 0.23 -12.35 -9.56
CA GLU A 77 1.06 -13.47 -10.05
C GLU A 77 2.18 -13.81 -9.07
N ARG A 78 2.83 -12.78 -8.52
CA ARG A 78 3.93 -12.97 -7.56
C ARG A 78 3.44 -13.59 -6.25
N LEU A 79 2.27 -13.19 -5.76
CA LEU A 79 1.68 -13.77 -4.56
C LEU A 79 1.38 -15.26 -4.78
N LEU A 80 0.83 -15.63 -5.93
CA LEU A 80 0.56 -17.03 -6.29
C LEU A 80 1.85 -17.86 -6.33
N GLU A 81 2.94 -17.34 -6.91
CA GLU A 81 4.25 -18.01 -6.89
C GLU A 81 4.80 -18.23 -5.48
N LEU A 82 4.52 -17.28 -4.57
CA LEU A 82 4.91 -17.34 -3.16
C LEU A 82 3.94 -18.17 -2.30
N GLY A 83 2.90 -18.76 -2.90
CA GLY A 83 1.90 -19.57 -2.21
C GLY A 83 0.96 -18.76 -1.32
N SER A 84 0.70 -17.50 -1.67
CA SER A 84 -0.18 -16.58 -0.94
C SER A 84 -1.30 -16.06 -1.86
N SER A 85 -2.43 -15.67 -1.28
CA SER A 85 -3.55 -15.03 -1.99
C SER A 85 -3.57 -13.51 -1.74
N MET A 86 -4.34 -12.78 -2.55
CA MET A 86 -4.60 -11.35 -2.29
C MET A 86 -5.24 -11.12 -0.92
N ASP A 87 -6.15 -11.99 -0.49
CA ASP A 87 -6.84 -11.89 0.80
C ASP A 87 -5.87 -12.10 1.99
N ASP A 88 -4.99 -13.10 1.88
CA ASP A 88 -3.96 -13.38 2.89
C ASP A 88 -2.94 -12.22 2.97
N PHE A 89 -2.58 -11.68 1.81
CA PHE A 89 -1.68 -10.55 1.72
C PHE A 89 -2.31 -9.28 2.30
N GLY A 90 -3.59 -9.01 1.99
CA GLY A 90 -4.34 -7.91 2.59
C GLY A 90 -4.39 -8.00 4.11
N SER A 91 -4.65 -9.20 4.64
CA SER A 91 -4.62 -9.46 6.09
C SER A 91 -3.23 -9.22 6.69
N THR A 92 -2.17 -9.57 5.96
CA THR A 92 -0.78 -9.31 6.36
C THR A 92 -0.47 -7.81 6.43
N ILE A 93 -0.85 -7.05 5.40
CA ILE A 93 -0.67 -5.59 5.35
C ILE A 93 -1.42 -4.91 6.49
N ALA A 94 -2.69 -5.26 6.72
CA ALA A 94 -3.48 -4.71 7.82
C ALA A 94 -2.86 -4.99 9.19
N SER A 95 -2.34 -6.20 9.40
CA SER A 95 -1.65 -6.57 10.64
C SER A 95 -0.37 -5.77 10.87
N LEU A 96 0.39 -5.48 9.81
CA LEU A 96 1.64 -4.73 9.90
C LEU A 96 1.41 -3.23 10.11
N ALA A 97 0.37 -2.67 9.49
CA ALA A 97 -0.02 -1.28 9.68
C ALA A 97 -0.39 -0.95 11.15
N GLY A 98 -1.10 -1.87 11.82
CA GLY A 98 -1.48 -1.73 13.23
C GLY A 98 -0.34 -1.92 14.24
N ALA A 99 0.78 -2.51 13.82
CA ALA A 99 1.89 -2.87 14.73
C ALA A 99 2.74 -1.69 15.23
N SER A 100 2.40 -0.47 14.84
CA SER A 100 2.89 0.82 15.37
C SER A 100 4.40 1.08 15.25
N THR A 101 4.69 2.07 14.39
CA THR A 101 5.87 2.96 14.32
C THR A 101 7.25 2.33 14.25
N PRO A 102 8.08 2.71 13.26
CA PRO A 102 9.48 2.34 13.26
C PRO A 102 10.16 2.88 14.54
N ASP A 103 10.41 1.96 15.46
CA ASP A 103 11.37 2.11 16.54
C ASP A 103 12.75 2.31 15.89
N SER A 104 13.56 3.21 16.45
CA SER A 104 14.96 3.47 16.08
C SER A 104 15.86 2.21 15.97
N SER A 105 15.38 1.04 16.39
CA SER A 105 15.99 -0.27 16.26
C SER A 105 15.65 -1.03 14.96
N MET A 106 14.71 -0.54 14.15
CA MET A 106 14.37 -1.15 12.87
C MET A 106 15.53 -1.02 11.86
N SER A 107 15.76 -2.08 11.09
CA SER A 107 16.70 -2.01 9.97
C SER A 107 16.19 -1.04 8.89
N GLU A 108 17.11 -0.53 8.06
CA GLU A 108 16.78 0.32 6.92
C GLU A 108 15.78 -0.38 5.98
N GLU A 109 15.98 -1.68 5.73
CA GLU A 109 15.11 -2.51 4.88
C GLU A 109 13.70 -2.66 5.47
N ALA A 110 13.56 -2.75 6.79
CA ALA A 110 12.25 -2.78 7.45
C ALA A 110 11.53 -1.42 7.38
N SER A 111 12.28 -0.32 7.45
CA SER A 111 11.72 1.03 7.28
C SER A 111 11.24 1.28 5.85
N GLN A 112 11.97 0.77 4.86
CA GLN A 112 11.58 0.82 3.44
C GLN A 112 10.35 -0.06 3.18
N ALA A 113 10.29 -1.26 3.78
CA ALA A 113 9.11 -2.11 3.73
C ALA A 113 7.88 -1.44 4.35
N GLN A 114 8.06 -0.69 5.45
CA GLN A 114 6.96 0.06 6.04
C GLN A 114 6.38 1.09 5.06
N ALA A 115 7.20 1.83 4.33
CA ALA A 115 6.69 2.77 3.31
C ALA A 115 5.85 2.07 2.22
N PHE A 116 6.22 0.83 1.86
CA PHE A 116 5.44 0.00 0.95
C PHE A 116 4.11 -0.45 1.58
N VAL A 117 4.13 -0.88 2.85
CA VAL A 117 2.93 -1.23 3.62
C VAL A 117 1.96 -0.04 3.68
N GLU A 118 2.44 1.17 3.99
CA GLU A 118 1.60 2.37 4.10
C GLU A 118 0.85 2.68 2.80
N ILE A 119 1.48 2.50 1.63
CA ILE A 119 0.80 2.65 0.33
C ILE A 119 -0.25 1.56 0.15
N LEU A 120 0.07 0.31 0.49
CA LEU A 120 -0.83 -0.83 0.35
C LEU A 120 -1.99 -0.84 1.35
N VAL A 121 -1.87 -0.17 2.49
CA VAL A 121 -3.02 0.06 3.37
C VAL A 121 -4.08 0.87 2.63
N GLY A 122 -3.68 1.80 1.76
CA GLY A 122 -4.58 2.51 0.86
C GLY A 122 -5.19 1.66 -0.26
N MET A 123 -4.87 0.37 -0.36
CA MET A 123 -5.60 -0.59 -1.19
C MET A 123 -6.74 -1.25 -0.39
N ILE A 124 -6.59 -1.36 0.93
CA ILE A 124 -7.50 -2.13 1.79
C ILE A 124 -8.47 -1.19 2.51
N GLU A 125 -7.99 0.00 2.86
CA GLU A 125 -8.72 0.98 3.64
C GLU A 125 -8.95 2.26 2.83
N PHE A 126 -10.20 2.45 2.41
CA PHE A 126 -10.65 3.64 1.67
C PHE A 126 -10.26 4.97 2.37
N ARG A 127 -10.32 5.03 3.71
CA ARG A 127 -9.93 6.24 4.44
C ARG A 127 -8.43 6.53 4.34
N ALA A 128 -7.60 5.50 4.42
CA ALA A 128 -6.15 5.64 4.25
C ALA A 128 -5.82 6.04 2.81
N PHE A 129 -6.52 5.47 1.83
CA PHE A 129 -6.42 5.89 0.43
C PHE A 129 -6.71 7.37 0.24
N VAL A 130 -7.86 7.84 0.75
CA VAL A 130 -8.28 9.24 0.63
C VAL A 130 -7.26 10.17 1.31
N ASP A 131 -6.76 9.80 2.49
CA ASP A 131 -5.73 10.57 3.20
C ASP A 131 -4.45 10.72 2.38
N ILE A 132 -3.96 9.61 1.80
CA ILE A 132 -2.82 9.60 0.87
C ILE A 132 -3.13 10.46 -0.35
N MET A 133 -4.31 10.36 -0.95
CA MET A 133 -4.67 11.09 -2.18
C MET A 133 -4.83 12.61 -1.94
N LYS A 134 -5.27 13.03 -0.76
CA LYS A 134 -5.37 14.45 -0.38
C LYS A 134 -4.00 15.07 -0.09
N ASP A 135 -3.08 14.32 0.51
CA ASP A 135 -1.76 14.84 0.91
C ASP A 135 -0.66 14.50 -0.12
N LYS A 136 -0.27 15.49 -0.92
CA LYS A 136 0.84 15.36 -1.88
C LYS A 136 2.17 15.10 -1.19
N ALA A 137 2.45 15.78 -0.07
CA ALA A 137 3.72 15.63 0.62
C ALA A 137 3.88 14.22 1.19
N LYS A 138 2.79 13.65 1.71
CA LYS A 138 2.73 12.26 2.18
C LYS A 138 2.97 11.27 1.03
N ARG A 139 2.33 11.43 -0.12
CA ARG A 139 2.62 10.59 -1.31
C ARG A 139 4.07 10.69 -1.75
N ASP A 140 4.56 11.91 -1.96
CA ASP A 140 5.93 12.16 -2.39
C ASP A 140 6.92 11.49 -1.43
N TYR A 141 6.68 11.59 -0.11
CA TYR A 141 7.50 10.95 0.91
C TYR A 141 7.61 9.44 0.72
N TYR A 142 6.49 8.72 0.61
CA TYR A 142 6.51 7.27 0.45
C TYR A 142 7.17 6.85 -0.88
N PHE A 143 6.79 7.46 -2.00
CA PHE A 143 7.38 7.13 -3.30
C PHE A 143 8.87 7.51 -3.40
N ASN A 144 9.34 8.53 -2.67
CA ASN A 144 10.77 8.85 -2.58
C ASN A 144 11.54 7.78 -1.81
N ILE A 145 11.01 7.27 -0.69
CA ILE A 145 11.64 6.16 0.06
C ILE A 145 11.78 4.93 -0.82
N LEU A 146 10.70 4.55 -1.51
CA LEU A 146 10.71 3.40 -2.41
C LEU A 146 11.62 3.62 -3.62
N GLY A 147 11.65 4.83 -4.18
CA GLY A 147 12.58 5.19 -5.25
C GLY A 147 14.05 5.14 -4.82
N MET A 148 14.36 5.50 -3.58
CA MET A 148 15.69 5.30 -3.00
C MET A 148 16.02 3.82 -2.87
N TRP A 149 15.08 3.02 -2.37
CA TRP A 149 15.27 1.57 -2.21
C TRP A 149 15.53 0.88 -3.55
N ARG A 150 14.78 1.22 -4.61
CA ARG A 150 15.00 0.68 -5.97
C ARG A 150 16.44 0.89 -6.46
N ARG A 151 17.08 2.01 -6.12
CA ARG A 151 18.45 2.32 -6.55
C ARG A 151 19.52 1.51 -5.81
N GLN A 152 19.14 0.84 -4.72
CA GLN A 152 20.02 -0.02 -3.92
C GLN A 152 19.89 -1.51 -4.30
N LEU A 153 18.86 -1.89 -5.07
CA LEU A 153 18.62 -3.24 -5.60
C LEU A 153 19.39 -3.46 -6.91
#